data_AF-A0A4X2KA46-F1
#
_entry.id   AF-A0A4X2KA46-F1
#
_cell.length_a   1.000
_cell.length_b   1.000
_cell.length_c   1.000
_cell.angle_alpha   90.00
_cell.angle_beta   90.00
_cell.angle_gamma   90.00
#
_symmetry.space_group_name_H-M   'P 1'
#
loop_
_entity.id
_entity.type
_entity.pdbx_description
1 polymer ?
#
loop_
_entity_poly.entity_id
_entity_poly.type
_entity_poly.pdbx_seq_one_letter_code
_entity_poly.pdbx_strand_id
1 'polypeptide(L)'
;METVKAEQPDSMPQDLSEVLKEATKEVHTQAENVEFLKNFQKGQVPLEGFKMVMSSLYHIYLALEDELEQNKTHPALAPVYFPEELNRTPALEQDMEFWYGRQWRKEIPYTAATEKYVNRLRDLGRTEPELLVAHAYTRYLGDLSGGQILKKIAQKSLGLPSTGEGVAFFSFPAIASATKFKQLYRSRMNAIEMSPATKKKVVEEAQTSFLLNIQMFEELQELLPKNQENGNVSGKQELRKRAGDKGQGWTFTETPAQKPQQSLLSHSPLLRWILTLSIVATVAVGFYAM
;
A
#
# COMPACT_ATOMS: atom_id res chain seq x y z
N MET A 1 20.52 -55.68 12.94
CA MET A 1 19.44 -55.09 12.12
C MET A 1 19.28 -53.66 12.59
N GLU A 2 20.02 -52.75 11.99
CA GLU A 2 19.85 -51.32 12.19
C GLU A 2 18.62 -50.88 11.39
N THR A 3 17.64 -50.33 12.08
CA THR A 3 16.48 -49.67 11.48
C THR A 3 16.94 -48.40 10.79
N VAL A 4 17.05 -48.46 9.46
CA VAL A 4 17.18 -47.30 8.59
C VAL A 4 15.93 -46.44 8.77
N LYS A 5 16.10 -45.26 9.36
CA LYS A 5 15.07 -44.24 9.47
C LYS A 5 14.79 -43.74 8.05
N ALA A 6 13.61 -44.05 7.52
CA ALA A 6 13.16 -43.55 6.24
C ALA A 6 13.20 -42.01 6.25
N GLU A 7 13.99 -41.44 5.34
CA GLU A 7 13.90 -40.03 4.99
C GLU A 7 12.46 -39.76 4.53
N GLN A 8 11.82 -38.79 5.19
CA GLN A 8 10.53 -38.27 4.76
C GLN A 8 10.69 -37.70 3.35
N PRO A 9 9.76 -37.96 2.42
CA PRO A 9 9.85 -37.43 1.08
C PRO A 9 9.89 -35.90 1.13
N ASP A 10 10.84 -35.32 0.38
CA ASP A 10 10.95 -33.89 0.08
C ASP A 10 9.57 -33.22 0.11
N SER A 11 9.38 -32.30 1.05
CA SER A 11 8.17 -31.49 1.10
C SER A 11 7.99 -30.86 -0.28
N MET A 12 6.79 -30.97 -0.87
CA MET A 12 6.39 -30.25 -2.08
C MET A 12 7.06 -28.87 -2.17
N PRO A 13 7.66 -28.47 -3.31
CA PRO A 13 8.35 -27.19 -3.39
C PRO A 13 7.38 -26.09 -2.98
N GLN A 14 7.66 -25.46 -1.83
CA GLN A 14 6.72 -24.53 -1.22
C GLN A 14 6.47 -23.36 -2.17
N ASP A 15 5.19 -23.04 -2.34
CA ASP A 15 4.70 -21.96 -3.19
C ASP A 15 5.39 -20.64 -2.82
N LEU A 16 5.91 -19.91 -3.81
CA LEU A 16 6.66 -18.66 -3.57
C LEU A 16 5.84 -17.68 -2.71
N SER A 17 4.54 -17.58 -2.93
CA SER A 17 3.64 -16.71 -2.16
C SER A 17 3.50 -17.11 -0.69
N GLU A 18 3.59 -18.40 -0.36
CA GLU A 18 3.55 -18.90 1.01
C GLU A 18 4.88 -18.67 1.71
N VAL A 19 5.99 -18.96 1.03
CA VAL A 19 7.34 -18.71 1.55
C VAL A 19 7.52 -17.22 1.86
N LEU A 20 7.11 -16.33 0.94
CA LEU A 20 7.15 -14.89 1.16
C LEU A 20 6.28 -14.45 2.34
N LYS A 21 5.06 -14.98 2.45
CA LYS A 21 4.15 -14.65 3.57
C LYS A 21 4.77 -15.02 4.91
N GLU A 22 5.36 -16.21 5.03
CA GLU A 22 5.95 -16.67 6.29
C GLU A 22 7.24 -15.89 6.60
N ALA A 23 8.14 -15.75 5.63
CA ALA A 23 9.42 -15.09 5.83
C ALA A 23 9.32 -13.59 6.13
N THR A 24 8.25 -12.94 5.66
CA THR A 24 8.03 -11.49 5.91
C THR A 24 7.19 -11.21 7.15
N LYS A 25 6.67 -12.24 7.84
CA LYS A 25 5.76 -12.08 8.98
C LYS A 25 6.33 -11.22 10.10
N GLU A 26 7.58 -11.44 10.48
CA GLU A 26 8.23 -10.69 11.57
C GLU A 26 8.45 -9.22 11.19
N VAL A 27 9.03 -8.96 10.01
CA VAL A 27 9.27 -7.60 9.52
C VAL A 27 7.97 -6.85 9.21
N HIS A 28 6.91 -7.58 8.83
CA HIS A 28 5.57 -7.03 8.71
C HIS A 28 5.05 -6.53 10.07
N THR A 29 5.14 -7.36 11.13
CA THR A 29 4.77 -6.93 12.48
C THR A 29 5.62 -5.76 12.97
N GLN A 30 6.91 -5.72 12.64
CA GLN A 30 7.76 -4.57 12.96
C GLN A 30 7.28 -3.30 12.25
N ALA A 31 6.95 -3.38 10.96
CA ALA A 31 6.42 -2.27 10.19
C ALA A 31 5.14 -1.69 10.80
N GLU A 32 4.19 -2.54 11.19
CA GLU A 32 2.95 -2.09 11.87
C GLU A 32 3.23 -1.39 13.21
N ASN A 33 4.38 -1.66 13.82
CA ASN A 33 4.77 -1.12 15.11
C ASN A 33 5.58 0.18 15.03
N VAL A 34 5.96 0.63 13.83
CA VAL A 34 6.60 1.93 13.61
C VAL A 34 5.67 3.04 14.10
N GLU A 35 6.22 4.00 14.85
CA GLU A 35 5.45 5.03 15.53
C GLU A 35 4.57 5.83 14.56
N PHE A 36 5.09 6.19 13.40
CA PHE A 36 4.33 6.88 12.35
C PHE A 36 3.05 6.12 11.98
N LEU A 37 3.17 4.81 11.72
CA LEU A 37 2.03 3.98 11.31
C LEU A 37 1.04 3.76 12.45
N LYS A 38 1.51 3.60 13.69
CA LYS A 38 0.65 3.59 14.89
C LYS A 38 -0.14 4.89 15.03
N ASN A 39 0.51 6.04 14.84
CA ASN A 39 -0.14 7.35 14.92
C ASN A 39 -1.14 7.52 13.77
N PHE A 40 -0.78 7.10 12.56
CA PHE A 40 -1.69 7.07 11.42
C PHE A 40 -2.93 6.24 11.73
N GLN A 41 -2.80 5.01 12.21
CA GLN A 41 -3.92 4.12 12.54
C GLN A 41 -4.87 4.72 13.59
N LYS A 42 -4.34 5.53 14.51
CA LYS A 42 -5.12 6.30 15.51
C LYS A 42 -5.78 7.57 14.94
N GLY A 43 -5.56 7.88 13.67
CA GLY A 43 -6.00 9.12 13.02
C GLY A 43 -5.19 10.35 13.43
N GLN A 44 -4.01 10.16 14.02
CA GLN A 44 -3.10 11.19 14.55
C GLN A 44 -2.00 11.51 13.54
N VAL A 45 -2.35 11.61 12.25
CA VAL A 45 -1.41 12.00 11.19
C VAL A 45 -1.61 13.48 10.84
N PRO A 46 -0.60 14.34 11.05
CA PRO A 46 -0.68 15.74 10.61
C PRO A 46 -0.69 15.80 9.07
N LEU A 47 -1.28 16.86 8.53
CA LEU A 47 -1.35 17.07 7.06
C LEU A 47 0.04 17.01 6.41
N GLU A 48 1.05 17.62 7.03
CA GLU A 48 2.41 17.62 6.47
C GLU A 48 3.01 16.20 6.48
N GLY A 49 2.75 15.41 7.52
CA GLY A 49 3.18 14.01 7.57
C GLY A 49 2.54 13.17 6.47
N PHE A 50 1.24 13.39 6.22
CA PHE A 50 0.56 12.72 5.12
C PHE A 50 1.15 13.12 3.77
N LYS A 51 1.38 14.42 3.54
CA LYS A 51 2.02 14.94 2.32
C LYS A 51 3.39 14.31 2.08
N MET A 52 4.23 14.20 3.11
CA MET A 52 5.55 13.58 3.00
C MET A 52 5.48 12.09 2.65
N VAL A 53 4.56 11.33 3.27
CA VAL A 53 4.34 9.92 2.90
C VAL A 53 3.93 9.81 1.44
N MET A 54 2.93 10.58 1.01
CA MET A 54 2.42 10.50 -0.35
C MET A 54 3.48 10.89 -1.39
N SER A 55 4.33 11.88 -1.09
CA SER A 55 5.48 12.23 -1.94
C SER A 55 6.54 11.14 -1.99
N SER A 56 6.85 10.52 -0.84
CA SER A 56 7.79 9.39 -0.78
C SER A 56 7.28 8.22 -1.62
N LEU A 57 5.98 7.89 -1.50
CA LEU A 57 5.33 6.88 -2.32
C LEU A 57 5.38 7.24 -3.81
N TYR A 58 5.12 8.49 -4.20
CA TYR A 58 5.24 8.92 -5.60
C TYR A 58 6.61 8.54 -6.19
N HIS A 59 7.71 8.90 -5.51
CA HIS A 59 9.05 8.58 -5.99
C HIS A 59 9.33 7.06 -6.03
N ILE A 60 8.88 6.31 -5.02
CA ILE A 60 9.06 4.86 -4.94
C ILE A 60 8.29 4.14 -6.06
N TYR A 61 7.02 4.47 -6.28
CA TYR A 61 6.22 3.85 -7.34
C TYR A 61 6.68 4.26 -8.73
N LEU A 62 7.09 5.52 -8.93
CA LEU A 62 7.68 5.94 -10.20
C LEU A 62 8.91 5.07 -10.54
N ALA A 63 9.80 4.85 -9.56
CA ALA A 63 10.95 3.98 -9.76
C ALA A 63 10.58 2.52 -9.97
N LEU A 64 9.69 1.96 -9.15
CA LEU A 64 9.25 0.57 -9.26
C LEU A 64 8.59 0.32 -10.63
N GLU A 65 7.66 1.17 -11.04
CA GLU A 65 6.88 1.00 -12.26
C GLU A 65 7.73 1.21 -13.51
N ASP A 66 8.67 2.15 -13.49
CA ASP A 66 9.63 2.31 -14.58
C ASP A 66 10.52 1.06 -14.75
N GLU A 67 10.97 0.44 -13.65
CA GLU A 67 11.80 -0.77 -13.71
C GLU A 67 10.98 -2.02 -14.08
N LEU A 68 9.72 -2.11 -13.64
CA LEU A 68 8.79 -3.14 -14.10
C LEU A 68 8.49 -3.00 -15.59
N GLU A 69 8.34 -1.78 -16.10
CA GLU A 69 8.12 -1.52 -17.53
C GLU A 69 9.34 -1.94 -18.37
N GLN A 70 10.54 -1.55 -17.95
CA GLN A 70 11.79 -1.91 -18.63
C GLN A 70 12.02 -3.43 -18.66
N ASN A 71 11.57 -4.14 -17.62
CA ASN A 71 11.75 -5.58 -17.47
C ASN A 71 10.46 -6.40 -17.68
N LYS A 72 9.42 -5.83 -18.32
CA LYS A 72 8.09 -6.46 -18.43
C LYS A 72 8.07 -7.80 -19.15
N THR A 73 9.06 -8.07 -20.00
CA THR A 73 9.21 -9.35 -20.72
C THR A 73 10.11 -10.35 -19.98
N HIS A 74 10.71 -9.96 -18.85
CA HIS A 74 11.56 -10.85 -18.07
C HIS A 74 10.70 -12.00 -17.51
N PRO A 75 11.13 -13.28 -17.61
CA PRO A 75 10.31 -14.43 -17.20
C PRO A 75 9.82 -14.38 -15.75
N ALA A 76 10.59 -13.77 -14.86
CA ALA A 76 10.22 -13.60 -13.45
C ALA A 76 9.22 -12.47 -13.18
N LEU A 77 8.97 -11.58 -14.13
CA LEU A 77 8.10 -10.40 -13.95
C LEU A 77 6.87 -10.43 -14.85
N ALA A 78 7.00 -10.96 -16.07
CA ALA A 78 5.90 -11.04 -17.03
C ALA A 78 4.61 -11.67 -16.44
N PRO A 79 4.66 -12.74 -15.61
CA PRO A 79 3.45 -13.31 -15.02
C PRO A 79 2.70 -12.38 -14.06
N VAL A 80 3.40 -11.41 -13.45
CA VAL A 80 2.87 -10.50 -12.42
C VAL A 80 2.76 -9.05 -12.89
N TYR A 81 2.96 -8.80 -14.18
CA TYR A 81 2.90 -7.47 -14.77
C TYR A 81 1.44 -7.09 -15.10
N PHE A 82 0.82 -6.28 -14.23
CA PHE A 82 -0.57 -5.84 -14.29
C PHE A 82 -0.68 -4.30 -14.25
N PRO A 83 -0.23 -3.58 -15.28
CA PRO A 83 -0.12 -2.12 -15.22
C PRO A 83 -1.47 -1.41 -15.10
N GLU A 84 -2.51 -1.90 -15.78
CA GLU A 84 -3.85 -1.28 -15.74
C GLU A 84 -4.48 -1.41 -14.35
N GLU A 85 -4.27 -2.55 -13.69
CA GLU A 85 -4.84 -2.84 -12.39
C GLU A 85 -4.03 -2.24 -11.24
N LEU A 86 -2.70 -2.27 -11.33
CA LEU A 86 -1.81 -2.02 -10.20
C LEU A 86 -1.02 -0.72 -10.25
N ASN A 87 -0.72 -0.13 -11.41
CA ASN A 87 0.12 1.07 -11.42
C ASN A 87 -0.54 2.20 -10.61
N ARG A 88 0.26 2.81 -9.75
CA ARG A 88 -0.10 3.86 -8.79
C ARG A 88 0.41 5.22 -9.22
N THR A 89 1.44 5.31 -10.07
CA THR A 89 2.02 6.59 -10.48
C THR A 89 0.96 7.59 -10.98
N PRO A 90 0.03 7.24 -11.90
CA PRO A 90 -0.98 8.19 -12.36
C PRO A 90 -1.93 8.68 -11.25
N ALA A 91 -2.21 7.84 -10.25
CA ALA A 91 -3.03 8.22 -9.09
C ALA A 91 -2.23 9.11 -8.13
N LEU A 92 -0.95 8.80 -7.92
CA LEU A 92 -0.05 9.60 -7.09
C LEU A 92 0.19 10.98 -7.71
N GLU A 93 0.29 11.12 -9.02
CA GLU A 93 0.40 12.43 -9.68
C GLU A 93 -0.83 13.32 -9.43
N GLN A 94 -2.04 12.73 -9.46
CA GLN A 94 -3.28 13.44 -9.12
C GLN A 94 -3.28 13.89 -7.66
N ASP A 95 -2.83 13.02 -6.75
CA ASP A 95 -2.70 13.34 -5.34
C ASP A 95 -1.65 14.45 -5.14
N MET A 96 -0.50 14.39 -5.81
CA MET A 96 0.54 15.43 -5.72
C MET A 96 0.02 16.79 -6.19
N GLU A 97 -0.72 16.85 -7.29
CA GLU A 97 -1.33 18.10 -7.75
C GLU A 97 -2.37 18.62 -6.74
N PHE A 98 -3.17 17.75 -6.13
CA PHE A 98 -4.13 18.16 -5.09
C PHE A 98 -3.40 18.78 -3.88
N TRP A 99 -2.36 18.11 -3.39
CA TRP A 99 -1.66 18.49 -2.17
C TRP A 99 -0.72 19.69 -2.35
N TYR A 100 0.07 19.72 -3.43
CA TYR A 100 1.13 20.70 -3.65
C TYR A 100 0.81 21.72 -4.76
N GLY A 101 -0.28 21.51 -5.51
CA GLY A 101 -0.71 22.41 -6.59
C GLY A 101 -0.02 22.12 -7.93
N ARG A 102 -0.24 22.96 -8.94
CA ARG A 102 0.21 22.71 -10.33
C ARG A 102 1.73 22.57 -10.50
N GLN A 103 2.51 23.16 -9.60
CA GLN A 103 3.98 23.08 -9.64
C GLN A 103 4.55 21.99 -8.73
N TRP A 104 3.73 21.02 -8.32
CA TRP A 104 4.10 19.97 -7.35
C TRP A 104 5.44 19.29 -7.64
N ARG A 105 5.81 19.07 -8.91
CA ARG A 105 7.09 18.45 -9.29
C ARG A 105 8.33 19.18 -8.76
N LYS A 106 8.23 20.47 -8.48
CA LYS A 106 9.33 21.28 -7.90
C LYS A 106 9.28 21.36 -6.36
N GLU A 107 8.15 20.99 -5.77
CA GLU A 107 7.82 21.24 -4.36
C GLU A 107 7.87 19.96 -3.52
N ILE A 108 7.66 18.79 -4.14
CA ILE A 108 7.62 17.53 -3.40
C ILE A 108 9.01 17.16 -2.85
N PRO A 109 9.08 16.74 -1.57
CA PRO A 109 10.34 16.37 -0.96
C PRO A 109 10.84 15.03 -1.50
N TYR A 110 12.16 14.92 -1.64
CA TYR A 110 12.87 13.67 -1.92
C TYR A 110 13.84 13.40 -0.77
N THR A 111 13.37 12.64 0.22
CA THR A 111 14.11 12.39 1.47
C THR A 111 15.21 11.34 1.28
N ALA A 112 16.15 11.23 2.22
CA ALA A 112 17.28 10.31 2.08
C ALA A 112 16.84 8.84 2.14
N ALA A 113 15.86 8.49 2.99
CA ALA A 113 15.31 7.13 2.99
C ALA A 113 14.54 6.81 1.70
N THR A 114 13.82 7.79 1.13
CA THR A 114 13.15 7.64 -0.16
C THR A 114 14.16 7.44 -1.29
N GLU A 115 15.23 8.24 -1.31
CA GLU A 115 16.32 8.10 -2.27
C GLU A 115 16.98 6.72 -2.17
N LYS A 116 17.27 6.26 -0.96
CA LYS A 116 17.82 4.91 -0.73
C LYS A 116 16.93 3.81 -1.31
N TYR A 117 15.61 3.91 -1.10
CA TYR A 117 14.67 2.92 -1.66
C TYR A 117 14.64 3.00 -3.19
N VAL A 118 14.50 4.19 -3.77
CA VAL A 118 14.54 4.38 -5.22
C VAL A 118 15.83 3.82 -5.83
N ASN A 119 16.99 4.08 -5.21
CA ASN A 119 18.27 3.57 -5.68
C ASN A 119 18.32 2.04 -5.66
N ARG A 120 17.76 1.38 -4.63
CA ARG A 120 17.67 -0.09 -4.61
C ARG A 120 16.81 -0.63 -5.76
N LEU A 121 15.65 -0.01 -6.03
CA LEU A 121 14.78 -0.43 -7.13
C LEU A 121 15.50 -0.29 -8.49
N ARG A 122 16.16 0.84 -8.72
CA ARG A 122 16.92 1.12 -9.95
C ARG A 122 18.14 0.23 -10.13
N ASP A 123 18.79 -0.16 -9.05
CA ASP A 123 19.90 -1.11 -9.07
C ASP A 123 19.38 -2.50 -9.49
N LEU A 124 18.37 -3.02 -8.78
CA LEU A 124 17.76 -4.32 -9.08
C LEU A 124 17.27 -4.43 -10.52
N GLY A 125 16.57 -3.41 -11.02
CA GLY A 125 16.07 -3.43 -12.40
C GLY A 125 17.17 -3.52 -13.47
N ARG A 126 18.42 -3.17 -13.14
CA ARG A 126 19.58 -3.29 -14.03
C ARG A 126 20.39 -4.56 -13.82
N THR A 127 20.49 -5.03 -12.58
CA THR A 127 21.47 -6.06 -12.20
C THR A 127 20.84 -7.41 -11.86
N GLU A 128 19.65 -7.41 -11.24
CA GLU A 128 18.95 -8.60 -10.74
C GLU A 128 17.42 -8.42 -10.88
N PRO A 129 16.88 -8.25 -12.11
CA PRO A 129 15.49 -7.86 -12.34
C PRO A 129 14.49 -8.89 -11.80
N GLU A 130 14.86 -10.17 -11.65
CA GLU A 130 14.03 -11.18 -11.01
C GLU A 130 13.65 -10.84 -9.57
N LEU A 131 14.44 -10.03 -8.87
CA LEU A 131 14.16 -9.64 -7.49
C LEU A 131 13.12 -8.52 -7.38
N LEU A 132 12.78 -7.82 -8.48
CA LEU A 132 11.71 -6.81 -8.49
C LEU A 132 10.34 -7.40 -8.12
N VAL A 133 10.13 -8.71 -8.33
CA VAL A 133 8.90 -9.40 -7.89
C VAL A 133 8.67 -9.25 -6.38
N ALA A 134 9.75 -9.20 -5.59
CA ALA A 134 9.67 -9.03 -4.14
C ALA A 134 9.10 -7.66 -3.77
N HIS A 135 9.55 -6.59 -4.43
CA HIS A 135 9.02 -5.25 -4.20
C HIS A 135 7.60 -5.08 -4.70
N ALA A 136 7.29 -5.57 -5.91
CA ALA A 136 5.94 -5.56 -6.45
C ALA A 136 4.95 -6.30 -5.52
N TYR A 137 5.33 -7.48 -5.03
CA TYR A 137 4.57 -8.25 -4.05
C TYR A 137 4.29 -7.44 -2.78
N THR A 138 5.34 -6.94 -2.12
CA THR A 138 5.22 -6.26 -0.83
C THR A 138 4.39 -4.98 -0.95
N ARG A 139 4.60 -4.20 -2.01
CA ARG A 139 3.89 -2.93 -2.23
C ARG A 139 2.44 -3.16 -2.64
N TYR A 140 2.19 -3.80 -3.78
CA TYR A 140 0.84 -3.90 -4.33
C TYR A 140 -0.12 -4.73 -3.48
N LEU A 141 0.32 -5.88 -2.92
CA LEU A 141 -0.56 -6.67 -2.07
C LEU A 141 -0.80 -6.01 -0.71
N GLY A 142 0.16 -5.22 -0.22
CA GLY A 142 0.00 -4.36 0.95
C GLY A 142 -1.11 -3.33 0.74
N ASP A 143 -1.05 -2.59 -0.37
CA ASP A 143 -2.05 -1.58 -0.72
C ASP A 143 -3.45 -2.18 -0.88
N LEU A 144 -3.57 -3.34 -1.52
CA LEU A 144 -4.83 -4.07 -1.71
C LEU A 144 -5.38 -4.70 -0.42
N SER A 145 -4.62 -4.68 0.67
CA SER A 145 -5.03 -5.25 1.97
C SER A 145 -5.40 -4.14 2.96
N GLY A 146 -4.57 -3.11 3.10
CA GLY A 146 -4.78 -2.03 4.06
C GLY A 146 -5.34 -0.73 3.46
N GLY A 147 -5.27 -0.55 2.14
CA GLY A 147 -5.47 0.75 1.51
C GLY A 147 -6.85 1.37 1.75
N GLN A 148 -7.92 0.56 1.76
CA GLN A 148 -9.26 1.08 2.03
C GLN A 148 -9.45 1.60 3.47
N ILE A 149 -8.75 1.01 4.43
CA ILE A 149 -8.80 1.45 5.82
C ILE A 149 -7.98 2.73 5.97
N LEU A 150 -6.76 2.75 5.42
CA LEU A 150 -5.90 3.93 5.44
C LEU A 150 -6.56 5.13 4.73
N LYS A 151 -7.25 4.90 3.61
CA LYS A 151 -8.08 5.89 2.91
C LYS A 151 -9.12 6.51 3.84
N LYS A 152 -9.92 5.68 4.52
CA LYS A 152 -10.98 6.17 5.44
C LYS A 152 -10.40 6.96 6.60
N ILE A 153 -9.28 6.50 7.16
CA ILE A 153 -8.59 7.19 8.23
C ILE A 153 -8.09 8.56 7.76
N ALA A 154 -7.40 8.63 6.63
CA ALA A 154 -6.90 9.87 6.05
C ALA A 154 -8.04 10.85 5.73
N GLN A 155 -9.13 10.37 5.11
CA GLN A 155 -10.29 11.22 4.82
C GLN A 155 -10.88 11.82 6.08
N LYS A 156 -11.01 11.02 7.14
CA LYS A 156 -11.55 11.49 8.43
C LYS A 156 -10.60 12.45 9.15
N SER A 157 -9.31 12.12 9.27
CA SER A 157 -8.34 12.91 10.05
C SER A 157 -8.02 14.26 9.38
N LEU A 158 -7.95 14.27 8.05
CA LEU A 158 -7.58 15.46 7.27
C LEU A 158 -8.81 16.25 6.80
N GLY A 159 -10.01 15.69 6.89
CA GLY A 159 -11.25 16.33 6.46
C GLY A 159 -11.36 16.41 4.93
N LEU A 160 -10.97 15.34 4.23
CA LEU A 160 -11.00 15.24 2.78
C LEU A 160 -12.38 14.89 2.26
N PRO A 161 -12.70 15.28 1.00
CA PRO A 161 -13.99 14.99 0.43
C PRO A 161 -14.18 13.50 0.17
N SER A 162 -15.44 13.07 0.12
CA SER A 162 -15.83 11.68 -0.17
C SER A 162 -15.65 11.29 -1.65
N THR A 163 -15.52 12.28 -2.53
CA THR A 163 -15.28 12.16 -3.98
C THR A 163 -13.94 11.52 -4.33
N GLY A 164 -12.97 11.55 -3.40
CA GLY A 164 -11.72 10.77 -3.49
C GLY A 164 -10.48 11.57 -3.88
N GLU A 165 -10.58 12.89 -4.07
CA GLU A 165 -9.40 13.74 -4.29
C GLU A 165 -8.45 13.72 -3.09
N GLY A 166 -7.15 13.69 -3.37
CA GLY A 166 -6.07 13.63 -2.38
C GLY A 166 -5.81 12.23 -1.81
N VAL A 167 -6.63 11.24 -2.17
CA VAL A 167 -6.49 9.84 -1.77
C VAL A 167 -6.71 8.88 -2.95
N ALA A 168 -6.41 9.32 -4.17
CA ALA A 168 -6.54 8.53 -5.39
C ALA A 168 -5.67 7.27 -5.34
N PHE A 169 -4.47 7.35 -4.76
CA PHE A 169 -3.56 6.21 -4.56
C PHE A 169 -4.23 4.95 -3.99
N PHE A 170 -5.14 5.13 -3.03
CA PHE A 170 -5.82 4.03 -2.35
C PHE A 170 -6.99 3.43 -3.15
N SER A 171 -7.27 3.94 -4.35
CA SER A 171 -8.37 3.49 -5.20
C SER A 171 -7.84 2.67 -6.37
N PHE A 172 -8.41 1.48 -6.59
CA PHE A 172 -8.02 0.56 -7.66
C PHE A 172 -9.22 0.36 -8.59
N PRO A 173 -9.53 1.32 -9.49
CA PRO A 173 -10.77 1.32 -10.27
C PRO A 173 -10.89 0.11 -11.23
N ALA A 174 -9.76 -0.41 -11.72
CA ALA A 174 -9.71 -1.59 -12.57
C ALA A 174 -9.83 -2.93 -11.79
N ILE A 175 -9.86 -2.89 -10.44
CA ILE A 175 -9.99 -4.09 -9.60
C ILE A 175 -11.35 -4.10 -8.92
N ALA A 176 -12.27 -4.92 -9.45
CA ALA A 176 -13.61 -5.08 -8.87
C ALA A 176 -13.60 -5.79 -7.49
N SER A 177 -12.65 -6.71 -7.27
CA SER A 177 -12.52 -7.45 -6.00
C SER A 177 -11.06 -7.62 -5.63
N ALA A 178 -10.62 -6.87 -4.61
CA ALA A 178 -9.26 -6.97 -4.08
C ALA A 178 -8.93 -8.40 -3.63
N THR A 179 -9.88 -9.13 -3.03
CA THR A 179 -9.66 -10.52 -2.60
C THR A 179 -9.37 -11.43 -3.79
N LYS A 180 -10.20 -11.40 -4.84
CA LYS A 180 -9.99 -12.23 -6.04
C LYS A 180 -8.70 -11.85 -6.76
N PHE A 181 -8.39 -10.56 -6.86
CA PHE A 181 -7.17 -10.11 -7.51
C PHE A 181 -5.91 -10.53 -6.74
N LYS A 182 -5.91 -10.46 -5.40
CA LYS A 182 -4.79 -10.97 -4.59
C LYS A 182 -4.60 -12.49 -4.73
N GLN A 183 -5.68 -13.26 -4.92
CA GLN A 183 -5.58 -14.70 -5.21
C GLN A 183 -4.97 -14.94 -6.60
N LEU A 184 -5.44 -14.22 -7.62
CA LEU A 184 -4.87 -14.25 -8.97
C LEU A 184 -3.38 -13.92 -8.93
N TYR A 185 -2.99 -12.82 -8.29
CA TYR A 185 -1.60 -12.38 -8.21
C TYR A 185 -0.70 -13.44 -7.57
N ARG A 186 -1.14 -14.05 -6.45
CA ARG A 186 -0.38 -15.14 -5.81
C ARG A 186 -0.25 -16.36 -6.70
N SER A 187 -1.32 -16.76 -7.38
CA SER A 187 -1.28 -17.88 -8.33
C SER A 187 -0.29 -17.62 -9.48
N ARG A 188 -0.27 -16.39 -10.03
CA ARG A 188 0.70 -16.00 -11.05
C ARG A 188 2.13 -16.01 -10.55
N MET A 189 2.35 -15.53 -9.33
CA MET A 189 3.67 -15.53 -8.71
C MET A 189 4.17 -16.95 -8.42
N ASN A 190 3.29 -17.87 -8.02
CA ASN A 190 3.65 -19.28 -7.81
C ASN A 190 4.02 -20.00 -9.13
N ALA A 191 3.55 -19.51 -10.28
CA ALA A 191 3.89 -20.06 -11.59
C ALA A 191 5.24 -19.57 -12.15
N ILE A 192 5.96 -18.70 -11.43
CA ILE A 192 7.28 -18.24 -11.85
C ILE A 192 8.31 -19.35 -11.60
N GLU A 193 8.99 -19.78 -12.66
CA GLU A 193 10.08 -20.73 -12.56
C GLU A 193 11.34 -20.05 -11.99
N MET A 194 11.82 -20.55 -10.84
CA MET A 194 13.01 -20.03 -10.16
C MET A 194 13.88 -21.16 -9.63
N SER A 195 15.20 -20.98 -9.71
CA SER A 195 16.13 -21.83 -8.97
C SER A 195 15.92 -21.67 -7.45
N PRO A 196 16.25 -22.68 -6.62
CA PRO A 196 16.20 -22.53 -5.16
C PRO A 196 17.04 -21.34 -4.65
N ALA A 197 18.19 -21.06 -5.28
CA ALA A 197 19.03 -19.92 -4.94
C ALA A 197 18.35 -18.58 -5.24
N THR A 198 17.71 -18.46 -6.40
CA THR A 198 16.92 -17.27 -6.78
C THR A 198 15.73 -17.08 -5.85
N LYS A 199 14.99 -18.15 -5.54
CA LYS A 199 13.86 -18.11 -4.60
C LYS A 199 14.30 -17.58 -3.23
N LYS A 200 15.47 -18.01 -2.73
CA LYS A 200 16.05 -17.49 -1.48
C LYS A 200 16.33 -15.99 -1.56
N LYS A 201 16.98 -15.51 -2.64
CA LYS A 201 17.24 -14.07 -2.84
C LYS A 201 15.95 -13.25 -2.90
N VAL A 202 14.90 -13.75 -3.56
CA VAL A 202 13.59 -13.07 -3.62
C VAL A 202 12.98 -12.91 -2.22
N VAL A 203 13.13 -13.91 -1.37
CA VAL A 203 12.65 -13.87 0.02
C VAL A 203 13.43 -12.86 0.85
N GLU A 204 14.76 -12.86 0.75
CA GLU A 204 15.64 -11.88 1.39
C GLU A 204 15.34 -10.45 0.91
N GLU A 205 15.06 -10.28 -0.38
CA GLU A 205 14.71 -8.97 -0.94
C GLU A 205 13.33 -8.50 -0.47
N ALA A 206 12.38 -9.41 -0.26
CA ALA A 206 11.07 -9.05 0.28
C ALA A 206 11.22 -8.48 1.70
N GLN A 207 12.09 -9.07 2.53
CA GLN A 207 12.43 -8.53 3.84
C GLN A 207 13.10 -7.16 3.72
N THR A 208 14.04 -7.00 2.78
CA THR A 208 14.69 -5.72 2.48
C THR A 208 13.68 -4.64 2.07
N SER A 209 12.67 -5.00 1.25
CA SER A 209 11.56 -4.12 0.90
C SER A 209 10.81 -3.63 2.15
N PHE A 210 10.48 -4.50 3.10
CA PHE A 210 9.86 -4.08 4.37
C PHE A 210 10.78 -3.17 5.19
N LEU A 211 12.06 -3.48 5.29
CA LEU A 211 13.04 -2.66 6.04
C LEU A 211 13.21 -1.27 5.43
N LEU A 212 13.22 -1.14 4.11
CA LEU A 212 13.26 0.15 3.42
C LEU A 212 11.99 0.98 3.69
N ASN A 213 10.82 0.34 3.76
CA ASN A 213 9.58 1.00 4.15
C ASN A 213 9.62 1.46 5.62
N ILE A 214 10.13 0.62 6.53
CA ILE A 214 10.30 0.95 7.95
C ILE A 214 11.20 2.19 8.10
N GLN A 215 12.37 2.18 7.46
CA GLN A 215 13.32 3.30 7.49
C GLN A 215 12.71 4.59 6.96
N MET A 216 11.91 4.51 5.89
CA MET A 216 11.17 5.67 5.38
C MET A 216 10.19 6.20 6.43
N PHE A 217 9.37 5.36 7.05
CA PHE A 217 8.42 5.83 8.06
C PHE A 217 9.10 6.36 9.34
N GLU A 218 10.22 5.78 9.74
CA GLU A 218 11.04 6.27 10.86
C GLU A 218 11.63 7.65 10.54
N GLU A 219 12.24 7.83 9.37
CA GLU A 219 12.75 9.13 8.92
C GLU A 219 11.64 10.19 8.88
N LEU A 220 10.47 9.84 8.32
CA LEU A 220 9.35 10.78 8.27
C LEU A 220 8.83 11.15 9.66
N GLN A 221 8.85 10.22 10.63
CA GLN A 221 8.50 10.53 12.01
C GLN A 221 9.51 11.50 12.64
N GLU A 222 10.80 11.38 12.34
CA GLU A 222 11.83 12.28 12.84
C GLU A 222 11.75 13.68 12.23
N LEU A 223 11.39 13.76 10.95
CA LEU A 223 11.20 15.04 10.23
C LEU A 223 9.92 15.78 10.68
N LEU A 224 8.97 15.09 11.30
CA LEU A 224 7.76 15.73 11.81
C LEU A 224 8.06 16.62 13.03
N PRO A 225 7.52 17.85 13.08
CA PRO A 225 7.66 18.71 14.25
C PRO A 225 7.03 18.03 15.48
N LYS A 226 7.80 17.90 16.57
CA LYS A 226 7.38 17.19 17.79
C LYS A 226 6.16 17.79 18.53
N ASN A 227 5.71 19.00 18.15
CA ASN A 227 4.66 19.76 18.84
C ASN A 227 3.67 20.45 17.87
N GLN A 228 2.98 19.69 17.01
CA GLN A 228 1.75 20.22 16.38
C GLN A 228 0.52 19.54 16.97
N GLU A 229 -0.05 20.17 18.02
CA GLU A 229 -1.48 20.05 18.26
C GLU A 229 -2.21 20.42 16.97
N ASN A 230 -3.21 19.61 16.58
CA ASN A 230 -4.10 19.77 15.43
C ASN A 230 -4.34 21.24 15.02
N GLY A 231 -3.47 21.79 14.16
CA GLY A 231 -3.35 23.24 14.08
C GLY A 231 -2.73 23.74 12.79
N ASN A 232 -3.22 23.28 11.63
CA ASN A 232 -3.07 24.08 10.42
C ASN A 232 -4.44 24.28 9.76
N VAL A 233 -5.24 25.15 10.39
CA VAL A 233 -6.56 25.60 9.89
C VAL A 233 -6.41 26.22 8.50
N SER A 234 -5.29 26.89 8.22
CA SER A 234 -4.99 27.51 6.92
C SER A 234 -4.81 26.47 5.81
N GLY A 235 -4.00 25.42 6.04
CA GLY A 235 -3.85 24.32 5.08
C GLY A 235 -5.16 23.59 4.80
N LYS A 236 -5.99 23.34 5.83
CA LYS A 236 -7.32 22.73 5.66
C LYS A 236 -8.30 23.61 4.89
N GLN A 237 -8.25 24.93 5.07
CA GLN A 237 -9.07 25.89 4.32
C GLN A 237 -8.65 25.95 2.84
N GLU A 238 -7.36 25.95 2.56
CA GLU A 238 -6.83 25.97 1.18
C GLU A 238 -7.18 24.67 0.43
N LEU A 239 -7.11 23.51 1.10
CA LEU A 239 -7.55 22.24 0.53
C LEU A 239 -9.05 22.21 0.23
N ARG A 240 -9.88 22.78 1.12
CA ARG A 240 -11.32 22.93 0.86
C ARG A 240 -11.62 23.83 -0.33
N LYS A 241 -10.86 24.91 -0.52
CA LYS A 241 -10.98 25.77 -1.71
C LYS A 241 -10.62 25.00 -2.99
N ARG A 242 -9.49 24.29 -3.00
CA ARG A 242 -9.07 23.48 -4.17
C ARG A 242 -10.09 22.38 -4.53
N ALA A 243 -10.68 21.74 -3.52
CA ALA A 243 -11.76 20.77 -3.74
C ALA A 243 -13.04 21.43 -4.29
N GLY A 244 -13.39 22.62 -3.79
CA GLY A 244 -14.57 23.37 -4.26
C GLY A 244 -14.44 23.93 -5.67
N ASP A 245 -13.25 24.39 -6.07
CA ASP A 245 -13.00 25.03 -7.37
C ASP A 245 -13.06 24.05 -8.54
N LYS A 246 -12.64 22.78 -8.32
CA LYS A 246 -12.80 21.70 -9.32
C LYS A 246 -14.27 21.26 -9.51
N GLY A 247 -15.16 21.59 -8.57
CA GLY A 247 -16.58 21.23 -8.61
C GLY A 247 -17.49 22.15 -9.44
N GLN A 248 -17.00 23.30 -9.92
CA GLN A 248 -17.83 24.29 -10.64
C GLN A 248 -17.96 24.03 -12.16
N GLY A 249 -17.48 22.89 -12.66
CA GLY A 249 -17.46 22.60 -14.11
C GLY A 249 -18.66 21.85 -14.69
N TRP A 250 -19.65 21.44 -13.90
CA TRP A 250 -20.79 20.63 -14.38
C TRP A 250 -22.12 21.14 -13.82
N THR A 251 -22.83 21.96 -14.60
CA THR A 251 -24.23 22.32 -14.34
C THR A 251 -25.12 21.14 -14.70
N PHE A 252 -25.58 20.38 -13.71
CA PHE A 252 -26.72 19.47 -13.87
C PHE A 252 -27.96 20.14 -13.26
N THR A 253 -28.98 20.31 -14.10
CA THR A 253 -30.30 20.82 -13.73
C THR A 253 -30.98 19.90 -12.72
N GLU A 254 -31.36 20.44 -11.57
CA GLU A 254 -32.15 19.77 -10.54
C GLU A 254 -33.61 19.56 -10.98
N THR A 255 -34.21 18.45 -10.53
CA THR A 255 -35.67 18.34 -10.36
C THR A 255 -35.93 17.56 -9.05
N PRO A 256 -36.85 17.99 -8.18
CA PRO A 256 -36.86 17.58 -6.76
C PRO A 256 -37.79 16.38 -6.50
N ALA A 257 -37.35 15.45 -5.64
CA ALA A 257 -38.26 14.48 -4.99
C ALA A 257 -37.75 13.97 -3.62
N GLN A 258 -38.47 14.40 -2.58
CA GLN A 258 -38.94 13.69 -1.37
C GLN A 258 -37.96 12.97 -0.42
N LYS A 259 -37.98 13.44 0.84
CA LYS A 259 -37.50 12.78 2.07
C LYS A 259 -38.28 11.49 2.36
N PRO A 260 -37.65 10.52 3.04
CA PRO A 260 -38.30 9.92 4.19
C PRO A 260 -37.47 9.96 5.48
N GLN A 261 -38.19 10.36 6.53
CA GLN A 261 -38.21 9.85 7.91
C GLN A 261 -36.90 9.41 8.60
N GLN A 262 -36.57 10.16 9.66
CA GLN A 262 -35.70 9.73 10.74
C GLN A 262 -36.33 8.53 11.48
N SER A 263 -35.55 7.47 11.70
CA SER A 263 -35.86 6.45 12.70
C SER A 263 -34.68 6.26 13.65
N LEU A 264 -35.00 6.40 14.93
CA LEU A 264 -34.20 6.22 16.13
C LEU A 264 -33.53 4.85 16.21
N LEU A 265 -32.21 4.81 16.44
CA LEU A 265 -31.48 3.67 17.02
C LEU A 265 -30.37 4.26 17.89
N SER A 266 -30.65 4.47 19.18
CA SER A 266 -30.31 3.57 20.30
C SER A 266 -28.82 3.53 20.62
N HIS A 267 -28.49 4.12 21.76
CA HIS A 267 -27.18 4.01 22.41
C HIS A 267 -26.96 2.56 22.87
N SER A 268 -25.86 1.93 22.43
CA SER A 268 -25.32 0.73 23.07
C SER A 268 -23.79 0.67 22.93
N PRO A 269 -23.03 0.40 24.02
CA PRO A 269 -21.58 0.49 24.06
C PRO A 269 -20.93 -0.85 23.66
N LEU A 270 -20.91 -1.18 22.37
CA LEU A 270 -20.24 -2.40 21.87
C LEU A 270 -19.44 -2.20 20.56
N LEU A 271 -18.93 -0.98 20.31
CA LEU A 271 -18.11 -0.66 19.14
C LEU A 271 -16.63 -0.41 19.51
N ARG A 272 -15.97 -1.41 20.10
CA ARG A 272 -14.54 -1.31 20.47
C ARG A 272 -13.62 -2.47 20.04
N TRP A 273 -14.04 -3.34 19.12
CA TRP A 273 -13.23 -4.50 18.70
C TRP A 273 -13.17 -4.79 17.19
N ILE A 274 -13.01 -3.75 16.35
CA ILE A 274 -12.61 -3.94 14.93
C ILE A 274 -11.45 -3.00 14.60
N LEU A 275 -10.31 -3.19 15.28
CA LEU A 275 -9.11 -2.38 15.09
C LEU A 275 -7.81 -3.18 14.96
N THR A 276 -7.92 -4.50 14.77
CA THR A 276 -6.78 -5.41 14.48
C THR A 276 -7.09 -6.48 13.43
N LEU A 277 -8.23 -6.38 12.72
CA LEU A 277 -8.75 -7.45 11.84
C LEU A 277 -8.74 -7.08 10.35
N SER A 278 -7.73 -6.37 9.88
CA SER A 278 -7.42 -6.35 8.43
C SER A 278 -5.96 -6.64 8.10
N ILE A 279 -5.18 -7.01 9.12
CA ILE A 279 -3.92 -7.75 8.94
C ILE A 279 -3.85 -9.03 9.81
N VAL A 280 -4.94 -9.37 10.52
CA VAL A 280 -5.15 -10.73 11.05
C VAL A 280 -6.34 -11.35 10.34
N ALA A 281 -6.09 -12.19 9.32
CA ALA A 281 -6.94 -13.33 8.91
C ALA A 281 -6.35 -14.06 7.69
N THR A 282 -5.40 -14.99 7.92
CA THR A 282 -5.56 -16.37 7.43
C THR A 282 -4.69 -17.30 8.27
N VAL A 283 -5.24 -17.71 9.43
CA VAL A 283 -4.99 -19.00 10.06
C VAL A 283 -6.37 -19.52 10.50
N ALA A 284 -6.67 -20.75 10.13
CA ALA A 284 -7.85 -21.58 10.46
C ALA A 284 -9.19 -21.27 9.75
N VAL A 285 -9.39 -21.85 8.56
CA VAL A 285 -10.55 -22.73 8.27
C VAL A 285 -10.08 -23.76 7.23
N GLY A 286 -9.66 -24.93 7.71
CA GLY A 286 -9.36 -26.10 6.91
C GLY A 286 -9.93 -27.32 7.61
N PHE A 287 -11.26 -27.40 7.66
CA PHE A 287 -12.03 -28.62 7.91
C PHE A 287 -13.43 -28.45 7.29
N TYR A 288 -13.87 -29.48 6.55
CA TYR A 288 -15.03 -29.59 5.64
C TYR A 288 -14.83 -28.94 4.26
N ALA A 289 -14.86 -29.64 3.13
CA ALA A 289 -15.50 -30.90 2.77
C ALA A 289 -14.68 -31.67 1.72
N MET A 290 -14.95 -32.97 1.66
CA MET A 290 -14.72 -33.84 0.51
C MET A 290 -15.32 -33.25 -0.78
#